data_AF-A0A0A8UTU9-F1
#
_entry.id   AF-A0A0A8UTU9-F1
#
_cell.length_a   1.000
_cell.length_b   1.000
_cell.length_c   1.000
_cell.angle_alpha   90.00
_cell.angle_beta   90.00
_cell.angle_gamma   90.00
#
_symmetry.space_group_name_H-M   'P 1'
#
loop_
_entity.id
_entity.type
_entity.pdbx_description
1 polymer ?
#
loop_
_entity_poly.entity_id
_entity_poly.type
_entity_poly.pdbx_seq_one_letter_code
_entity_poly.pdbx_strand_id
1 'polypeptide(L)'
;MEDNELFLLSYLFTHSTILIHGFLTPYSAKGLSFPLLKVLFGQDSNFDEWNFLQNLVSRDLLLQEKLIDEIQTCPSCTSGLLNYKNSYPNCHSIDIKTQQFIHCFTCGNIAPTKEFLRQERLICPSCNAKLRHIGMDYDKPLEDKLCYQCGFYFLDAEIIITCMNCSKTTNPENLITRRLYNYKLTKHGELLARGIEKKLQTRFSNFFEFIEFEVFFAIIKWQVKLSTRYKELHFSVLALKIINEDEILNEFGIFHTEKLLTEFYER
;
A
#
# COMPACT_ATOMS: atom_id res chain seq x y z
N MET A 1 2.77 5.61 -21.68
CA MET A 1 2.54 4.69 -20.55
C MET A 1 3.65 3.65 -20.57
N GLU A 2 3.99 3.05 -19.43
CA GLU A 2 4.88 1.87 -19.44
C GLU A 2 4.18 0.67 -20.10
N ASP A 3 4.91 -0.17 -20.84
CA ASP A 3 4.34 -1.30 -21.60
C ASP A 3 3.49 -2.25 -20.73
N ASN A 4 3.91 -2.45 -19.48
CA ASN A 4 3.21 -3.29 -18.51
C ASN A 4 1.81 -2.75 -18.15
N GLU A 5 1.65 -1.42 -18.08
CA GLU A 5 0.36 -0.80 -17.79
C GLU A 5 -0.63 -1.07 -18.92
N LEU A 6 -0.22 -0.79 -20.16
CA LEU A 6 -1.07 -0.97 -21.33
C LEU A 6 -1.44 -2.45 -21.52
N PHE A 7 -0.48 -3.35 -21.28
CA PHE A 7 -0.72 -4.79 -21.34
C PHE A 7 -1.77 -5.25 -20.31
N LEU A 8 -1.65 -4.82 -19.05
CA LEU A 8 -2.64 -5.15 -18.03
C LEU A 8 -4.03 -4.59 -18.35
N LEU A 9 -4.12 -3.32 -18.78
CA LEU A 9 -5.41 -2.71 -19.13
C LEU A 9 -6.07 -3.43 -20.30
N SER A 10 -5.28 -3.80 -21.32
CA SER A 10 -5.75 -4.58 -22.48
C SER A 10 -6.21 -5.98 -22.09
N TYR A 11 -5.48 -6.63 -21.18
CA TYR A 11 -5.86 -7.94 -20.65
C TYR A 11 -7.19 -7.88 -19.89
N LEU A 12 -7.37 -6.90 -18.99
CA LEU A 12 -8.62 -6.72 -18.26
C LEU A 12 -9.78 -6.31 -19.18
N PHE A 13 -9.50 -5.55 -20.24
CA PHE A 13 -10.52 -5.15 -21.21
C PHE A 13 -11.04 -6.35 -22.01
N THR A 14 -10.14 -7.22 -22.48
CA THR A 14 -10.50 -8.44 -23.21
C THR A 14 -11.20 -9.48 -22.32
N HIS A 15 -11.00 -9.39 -21.00
CA HIS A 15 -11.61 -10.27 -20.00
C HIS A 15 -12.39 -9.47 -18.95
N SER A 16 -13.47 -8.81 -19.38
CA SER A 16 -14.23 -7.84 -18.57
C SER A 16 -14.86 -8.38 -17.27
N THR A 17 -14.93 -9.71 -17.11
CA THR A 17 -15.41 -10.37 -15.89
C THR A 17 -14.30 -10.67 -14.88
N ILE A 18 -13.02 -10.49 -15.23
CA ILE A 18 -11.88 -10.79 -14.37
C ILE A 18 -11.57 -9.61 -13.46
N LEU A 19 -11.36 -9.90 -12.18
CA LEU A 19 -10.84 -8.98 -11.19
C LEU A 19 -9.36 -9.30 -10.91
N ILE A 20 -8.57 -8.27 -10.62
CA ILE A 20 -7.27 -8.48 -10.01
C ILE A 20 -7.50 -8.79 -8.53
N HIS A 21 -7.25 -10.04 -8.15
CA HIS A 21 -7.33 -10.47 -6.76
C HIS A 21 -5.98 -10.36 -6.06
N GLY A 22 -6.00 -9.76 -4.88
CA GLY A 22 -4.85 -9.71 -3.97
C GLY A 22 -5.04 -10.65 -2.79
N PHE A 23 -3.93 -11.20 -2.30
CA PHE A 23 -3.91 -12.11 -1.14
C PHE A 23 -2.72 -11.81 -0.24
N LEU A 24 -2.87 -12.08 1.06
CA LEU A 24 -1.73 -12.15 1.97
C LEU A 24 -0.89 -13.39 1.67
N THR A 25 0.43 -13.28 1.81
CA THR A 25 1.34 -14.41 1.57
C THR A 25 2.55 -14.38 2.50
N PRO A 26 3.00 -15.56 3.00
CA PRO A 26 4.27 -15.67 3.71
C PRO A 26 5.47 -15.73 2.76
N TYR A 27 5.24 -15.97 1.46
CA TYR A 27 6.31 -16.20 0.47
C TYR A 27 6.89 -14.90 -0.13
N SER A 28 6.39 -13.74 0.28
CA SER A 28 6.89 -12.43 -0.14
C SER A 28 7.24 -11.60 1.08
N ALA A 29 8.40 -10.94 1.07
CA ALA A 29 8.78 -10.03 2.13
C ALA A 29 7.79 -8.86 2.29
N LYS A 30 7.07 -8.48 1.23
CA LYS A 30 6.03 -7.44 1.25
C LYS A 30 4.71 -7.91 1.90
N GLY A 31 4.54 -9.22 2.10
CA GLY A 31 3.34 -9.82 2.71
C GLY A 31 2.10 -9.85 1.82
N LEU A 32 2.16 -9.24 0.64
CA LEU A 32 1.09 -9.17 -0.35
C LEU A 32 1.53 -9.86 -1.65
N SER A 33 0.55 -10.41 -2.37
CA SER A 33 0.77 -11.01 -3.68
C SER A 33 -0.45 -10.84 -4.57
N PHE A 34 -0.17 -10.59 -5.85
CA PHE A 34 -1.16 -10.49 -6.92
C PHE A 34 -0.83 -11.52 -8.00
N PRO A 35 -1.41 -12.73 -7.95
CA PRO A 35 -1.04 -13.82 -8.85
C PRO A 35 -1.15 -13.45 -10.33
N LEU A 36 -2.16 -12.66 -10.71
CA LEU A 36 -2.32 -12.21 -12.09
C LEU A 36 -1.12 -11.37 -12.57
N LEU A 37 -0.65 -10.43 -11.73
CA LEU A 37 0.51 -9.59 -12.07
C LEU A 37 1.78 -10.44 -12.23
N LYS A 38 1.97 -11.47 -11.38
CA LYS A 38 3.10 -12.40 -11.49
C LYS A 38 3.08 -13.24 -12.77
N VAL A 39 1.89 -13.61 -13.25
CA VAL A 39 1.74 -14.34 -14.52
C VAL A 39 2.01 -13.42 -15.71
N LEU A 40 1.53 -12.17 -15.67
CA LEU A 40 1.66 -11.23 -16.78
C LEU A 40 3.06 -10.61 -16.88
N PHE A 41 3.70 -10.31 -15.76
CA PHE A 41 4.98 -9.57 -15.70
C PHE A 41 6.17 -10.44 -15.26
N GLY A 42 5.93 -11.69 -14.87
CA GLY A 42 6.95 -12.59 -14.34
C GLY A 42 7.19 -12.42 -12.83
N GLN A 43 8.15 -13.19 -12.31
CA GLN A 43 8.53 -13.19 -10.89
C GLN A 43 9.74 -12.30 -10.61
N ASP A 44 9.65 -11.02 -10.95
CA ASP A 44 10.65 -10.06 -10.49
C ASP A 44 10.38 -9.71 -9.01
N SER A 45 11.30 -10.08 -8.12
CA SER A 45 11.18 -9.83 -6.68
C SER A 45 11.22 -8.33 -6.32
N ASN A 46 11.73 -7.48 -7.20
CA ASN A 46 11.81 -6.04 -6.96
C ASN A 46 10.53 -5.29 -7.35
N PHE A 47 9.66 -5.88 -8.17
CA PHE A 47 8.43 -5.22 -8.61
C PHE A 47 7.48 -4.95 -7.42
N ASP A 48 7.10 -3.69 -7.20
CA ASP A 48 6.12 -3.32 -6.17
C ASP A 48 4.71 -3.31 -6.73
N GLU A 49 4.16 -4.51 -6.83
CA GLU A 49 2.81 -4.81 -7.32
C GLU A 49 1.75 -3.92 -6.64
N TRP A 50 1.86 -3.69 -5.33
CA TRP A 50 0.90 -2.88 -4.61
C TRP A 50 0.95 -1.41 -5.05
N ASN A 51 2.15 -0.83 -5.11
CA ASN A 51 2.34 0.55 -5.54
C ASN A 51 1.95 0.75 -7.01
N PHE A 52 2.29 -0.22 -7.86
CA PHE A 52 1.88 -0.24 -9.25
C PHE A 52 0.35 -0.16 -9.40
N LEU A 53 -0.39 -0.98 -8.64
CA LEU A 53 -1.86 -0.91 -8.65
C LEU A 53 -2.39 0.40 -8.07
N GLN A 54 -1.78 0.94 -6.99
CA GLN A 54 -2.18 2.25 -6.46
C GLN A 54 -1.97 3.38 -7.47
N ASN A 55 -0.91 3.33 -8.27
CA ASN A 55 -0.65 4.31 -9.34
C ASN A 55 -1.70 4.24 -10.46
N LEU A 56 -2.25 3.05 -10.75
CA LEU A 56 -3.36 2.91 -11.69
C LEU A 56 -4.68 3.41 -11.10
N VAL A 57 -4.91 3.19 -9.80
CA VAL A 57 -6.08 3.72 -9.10
C VAL A 57 -6.04 5.25 -9.00
N SER A 58 -4.90 5.85 -8.68
CA SER A 58 -4.77 7.31 -8.56
C SER A 58 -5.00 8.05 -9.88
N ARG A 59 -4.82 7.37 -11.01
CA ARG A 59 -5.11 7.86 -12.37
C ARG A 59 -6.51 7.46 -12.87
N ASP A 60 -7.37 6.93 -12.00
CA ASP A 60 -8.72 6.46 -12.34
C ASP A 60 -8.74 5.36 -13.41
N LEU A 61 -7.70 4.53 -13.51
CA LEU A 61 -7.62 3.43 -14.49
C LEU A 61 -8.13 2.10 -13.92
N LEU A 62 -8.00 1.94 -12.60
CA LEU A 62 -8.54 0.82 -11.84
C LEU A 62 -9.43 1.32 -10.70
N LEU A 63 -10.50 0.59 -10.42
CA LEU A 63 -11.38 0.81 -9.27
C LEU A 63 -11.06 -0.21 -8.17
N GLN A 64 -10.93 0.27 -6.94
CA GLN A 64 -10.91 -0.57 -5.74
C GLN A 64 -12.34 -1.00 -5.41
N GLU A 65 -12.65 -2.29 -5.53
CA GLU A 65 -14.01 -2.78 -5.34
C GLU A 65 -14.27 -3.21 -3.90
N LYS A 66 -13.51 -4.19 -3.40
CA LYS A 66 -13.68 -4.75 -2.06
C LYS A 66 -12.36 -4.71 -1.31
N LEU A 67 -12.36 -4.15 -0.10
CA LEU A 67 -11.26 -4.29 0.84
C LEU A 67 -11.22 -5.75 1.32
N ILE A 68 -10.09 -6.40 1.11
CA ILE A 68 -9.84 -7.80 1.49
C ILE A 68 -9.14 -7.85 2.84
N ASP A 69 -8.08 -7.05 3.00
CA ASP A 69 -7.25 -7.06 4.19
C ASP A 69 -6.40 -5.79 4.31
N GLU A 70 -5.62 -5.66 5.38
CA GLU A 70 -4.59 -4.65 5.53
C GLU A 70 -3.35 -5.21 6.24
N ILE A 71 -2.18 -4.67 5.89
CA ILE A 71 -0.91 -5.06 6.50
C ILE A 71 -0.10 -3.83 6.89
N GLN A 72 0.57 -3.91 8.04
CA GLN A 72 1.57 -2.92 8.44
C GLN A 72 2.93 -3.26 7.83
N THR A 73 3.59 -2.26 7.25
CA THR A 73 4.86 -2.44 6.55
C THR A 73 5.94 -1.50 7.05
N CYS A 74 7.19 -1.95 6.91
CA CYS A 74 8.36 -1.18 7.29
C CYS A 74 8.44 0.13 6.48
N PRO A 75 8.57 1.30 7.11
CA PRO A 75 8.65 2.57 6.41
C PRO A 75 9.90 2.71 5.52
N SER A 76 10.94 1.91 5.77
CA SER A 76 12.20 1.98 5.02
C SER A 76 12.30 1.03 3.83
N CYS A 77 11.63 -0.13 3.86
CA CYS A 77 11.76 -1.13 2.80
C CYS A 77 10.43 -1.76 2.38
N THR A 78 9.30 -1.32 2.95
CA THR A 78 7.94 -1.79 2.64
C THR A 78 7.68 -3.28 2.93
N SER A 79 8.60 -3.95 3.62
CA SER A 79 8.42 -5.34 4.05
C SER A 79 7.39 -5.45 5.19
N GLY A 80 6.53 -6.45 5.12
CA GLY A 80 5.61 -6.85 6.20
C GLY A 80 6.23 -7.81 7.22
N LEU A 81 7.51 -8.18 7.07
CA LEU A 81 8.22 -9.05 8.01
C LEU A 81 8.67 -8.24 9.23
N LEU A 82 7.73 -7.97 10.14
CA LEU A 82 7.92 -7.13 11.32
C LEU A 82 7.97 -7.97 12.59
N ASN A 83 9.00 -7.76 13.42
CA ASN A 83 9.13 -8.39 14.72
C ASN A 83 8.84 -7.36 15.83
N TYR A 84 7.78 -7.60 16.60
CA TYR A 84 7.35 -6.76 17.72
C TYR A 84 8.05 -7.22 19.01
N LYS A 85 8.70 -6.29 19.69
CA LYS A 85 9.47 -6.55 20.90
C LYS A 85 9.06 -5.56 21.99
N ASN A 86 8.93 -6.06 23.20
CA ASN A 86 8.82 -5.20 24.38
C ASN A 86 10.23 -4.75 24.77
N SER A 87 10.42 -3.46 25.00
CA SER A 87 11.67 -2.87 25.48
C SER A 87 11.46 -1.94 26.66
N TYR A 88 12.53 -1.70 27.42
CA TYR A 88 12.51 -0.74 28.52
C TYR A 88 12.69 0.69 27.96
N PRO A 89 11.79 1.65 28.26
CA PRO A 89 11.81 2.97 27.62
C PRO A 89 13.11 3.76 27.74
N ASN A 90 13.87 3.57 28.84
CA ASN A 90 15.06 4.40 29.09
C ASN A 90 16.36 3.82 28.50
N CYS A 91 16.48 2.50 28.36
CA CYS A 91 17.70 1.88 27.81
C CYS A 91 17.47 1.03 26.56
N HIS A 92 16.21 0.92 26.11
CA HIS A 92 15.75 0.15 24.96
C HIS A 92 16.15 -1.34 24.97
N SER A 93 16.56 -1.86 26.13
CA SER A 93 16.86 -3.28 26.28
C SER A 93 15.57 -4.11 26.24
N ILE A 94 15.65 -5.25 25.57
CA ILE A 94 14.60 -6.27 25.51
C ILE A 94 14.75 -7.32 26.62
N ASP A 95 15.83 -7.25 27.40
CA ASP A 95 16.09 -8.17 28.52
C ASP A 95 15.27 -7.75 29.75
N ILE A 96 13.97 -8.07 29.67
CA ILE A 96 12.94 -7.71 30.63
C ILE A 96 12.36 -8.97 31.24
N LYS A 97 12.14 -8.94 32.55
CA LYS A 97 11.43 -10.03 33.24
C LYS A 97 10.36 -9.51 34.16
N THR A 98 9.19 -10.12 34.04
CA THR A 98 8.09 -9.91 34.97
C THR A 98 8.40 -10.57 36.31
N GLN A 99 8.34 -9.81 37.38
CA GLN A 99 8.50 -10.28 38.75
C GLN A 99 7.74 -9.38 39.73
N GLN A 100 7.23 -9.97 40.81
CA GLN A 100 6.57 -9.20 41.87
C GLN A 100 7.62 -8.58 42.80
N PHE A 101 7.45 -7.31 43.12
CA PHE A 101 8.28 -6.60 44.08
C PHE A 101 7.56 -6.42 45.41
N ILE A 102 8.34 -6.20 46.46
CA ILE A 102 7.87 -5.82 47.79
C ILE A 102 8.58 -4.52 48.16
N HIS A 103 7.81 -3.56 48.65
CA HIS A 103 8.33 -2.35 49.25
C HIS A 103 8.07 -2.39 50.77
N CYS A 104 9.15 -2.29 51.55
CA CYS A 104 9.10 -2.36 53.01
C CYS A 104 8.86 -0.98 53.61
N PHE A 105 7.77 -0.79 54.33
CA PHE A 105 7.45 0.52 54.94
C PHE A 105 8.39 0.90 56.08
N THR A 106 9.07 -0.06 56.71
CA THR A 106 9.99 0.22 57.81
C THR A 106 11.28 0.92 57.36
N CYS A 107 11.80 0.61 56.17
CA CYS A 107 13.09 1.15 55.70
C CYS A 107 13.10 1.66 54.26
N GLY A 108 11.99 1.55 53.53
CA GLY A 108 11.88 1.96 52.13
C GLY A 108 12.53 1.00 51.13
N ASN A 109 13.02 -0.18 51.55
CA ASN A 109 13.66 -1.12 50.63
C ASN A 109 12.65 -1.70 49.63
N ILE A 110 12.97 -1.62 48.34
CA ILE A 110 12.17 -2.18 47.24
C ILE A 110 13.02 -3.24 46.55
N ALA A 111 12.56 -4.50 46.57
CA ALA A 111 13.27 -5.60 45.94
C ALA A 111 12.32 -6.72 45.50
N PRO A 112 12.76 -7.67 44.66
CA PRO A 112 11.95 -8.80 44.23
C PRO A 112 11.47 -9.62 45.43
N THR A 113 10.23 -10.12 45.36
CA THR A 113 9.59 -10.91 46.43
C THR A 113 10.47 -12.08 46.90
N LYS A 114 11.24 -12.68 45.98
CA LYS A 114 12.17 -13.79 46.30
C LYS A 114 13.26 -13.40 47.30
N GLU A 115 13.71 -12.15 47.31
CA GLU A 115 14.73 -11.66 48.23
C GLU A 115 14.18 -11.46 49.66
N PHE A 116 12.87 -11.20 49.77
CA PHE A 116 12.19 -11.10 51.05
C PHE A 116 11.81 -12.47 51.63
N LEU A 117 11.70 -13.52 50.80
CA LEU A 117 11.18 -14.82 51.23
C LEU A 117 12.26 -15.66 51.94
N ARG A 118 12.12 -15.88 53.24
CA ARG A 118 12.97 -16.76 54.07
C ARG A 118 12.12 -17.75 54.84
N GLN A 119 12.28 -19.06 54.60
CA GLN A 119 11.53 -20.13 55.28
C GLN A 119 10.02 -19.80 55.36
N GLU A 120 9.43 -19.47 54.21
CA GLU A 120 8.00 -19.11 54.05
C GLU A 120 7.55 -17.81 54.73
N ARG A 121 8.48 -17.00 55.24
CA ARG A 121 8.18 -15.70 55.86
C ARG A 121 8.78 -14.57 55.05
N LEU A 122 8.07 -13.45 54.96
CA LEU A 122 8.60 -12.23 54.37
C LEU A 122 9.42 -11.47 55.42
N ILE A 123 10.72 -11.31 55.14
CA ILE A 123 11.69 -10.63 55.99
C ILE A 123 12.48 -9.66 55.11
N CYS A 124 12.51 -8.39 55.48
CA CYS A 124 13.27 -7.39 54.73
C CYS A 124 14.78 -7.71 54.77
N PRO A 125 15.47 -7.82 53.62
CA PRO A 125 16.90 -8.10 53.61
C PRO A 125 17.73 -6.95 54.18
N SER A 126 17.24 -5.71 54.12
CA SER A 126 17.98 -4.51 54.53
C SER A 126 17.84 -4.18 56.02
N CYS A 127 16.68 -4.41 56.64
CA CYS A 127 16.44 -4.08 58.06
C CYS A 127 16.01 -5.27 58.93
N ASN A 128 15.85 -6.47 58.35
CA ASN A 128 15.36 -7.68 59.01
C ASN A 128 13.94 -7.58 59.63
N ALA A 129 13.16 -6.54 59.28
CA ALA A 129 11.76 -6.43 59.69
C ALA A 129 10.94 -7.60 59.15
N LYS A 130 10.05 -8.14 59.98
CA LYS A 130 9.10 -9.21 59.59
C LYS A 130 7.86 -8.56 59.00
N LEU A 131 7.56 -8.89 57.76
CA LEU A 131 6.46 -8.30 56.99
C LEU A 131 5.29 -9.30 57.00
N ARG A 132 4.18 -8.97 57.67
CA ARG A 132 3.05 -9.89 57.84
C ARG A 132 1.78 -9.37 57.19
N HIS A 133 1.53 -8.08 57.30
CA HIS A 133 0.30 -7.45 56.87
C HIS A 133 0.56 -6.50 55.70
N ILE A 134 0.01 -6.85 54.54
CA ILE A 134 0.02 -5.96 53.37
C ILE A 134 -0.77 -4.68 53.68
N GLY A 135 -0.27 -3.52 53.23
CA GLY A 135 -0.83 -2.20 53.52
C GLY A 135 -0.46 -1.65 54.92
N MET A 136 0.22 -2.42 55.76
CA MET A 136 0.71 -1.97 57.08
C MET A 136 2.23 -2.14 57.24
N ASP A 137 2.75 -3.31 56.90
CA ASP A 137 4.19 -3.61 57.00
C ASP A 137 4.91 -3.43 55.64
N TYR A 138 4.18 -3.68 54.56
CA TYR A 138 4.67 -3.63 53.19
C TYR A 138 3.53 -3.43 52.19
N ASP A 139 3.87 -3.03 50.98
CA ASP A 139 2.99 -3.10 49.82
C ASP A 139 3.69 -3.78 48.64
N LYS A 140 2.92 -3.94 47.56
CA LYS A 140 3.43 -4.41 46.27
C LYS A 140 3.43 -3.20 45.32
N PRO A 141 4.60 -2.73 44.89
CA PRO A 141 4.70 -1.70 43.87
C PRO A 141 3.89 -2.08 42.62
N LEU A 142 3.44 -1.07 41.89
CA LEU A 142 2.75 -1.27 40.61
C LEU A 142 3.73 -1.81 39.56
N GLU A 143 4.98 -1.36 39.62
CA GLU A 143 6.06 -1.84 38.79
C GLU A 143 6.28 -3.35 38.99
N ASP A 144 6.12 -4.10 37.92
CA ASP A 144 6.18 -5.56 37.91
C ASP A 144 7.21 -6.10 36.92
N LYS A 145 8.01 -5.23 36.29
CA LYS A 145 9.07 -5.60 35.35
C LYS A 145 10.41 -5.14 35.86
N LEU A 146 11.46 -5.94 35.63
CA LEU A 146 12.86 -5.58 35.83
C LEU A 146 13.58 -5.58 34.49
N CYS A 147 14.33 -4.53 34.20
CA CYS A 147 15.31 -4.56 33.12
C CYS A 147 16.65 -5.10 33.65
N TYR A 148 17.14 -6.21 33.11
CA TYR A 148 18.42 -6.80 33.52
C TYR A 148 19.65 -6.03 33.03
N GLN A 149 19.48 -5.15 32.02
CA GLN A 149 20.57 -4.35 31.51
C GLN A 149 20.92 -3.16 32.42
N CYS A 150 19.91 -2.50 33.00
CA CYS A 150 20.11 -1.29 33.81
C CYS A 150 19.67 -1.46 35.28
N GLY A 151 19.01 -2.57 35.62
CA GLY A 151 18.57 -2.87 36.99
C GLY A 151 17.34 -2.11 37.47
N PHE A 152 16.72 -1.28 36.62
CA PHE A 152 15.52 -0.52 36.98
C PHE A 152 14.26 -1.37 36.85
N TYR A 153 13.35 -1.18 37.81
CA TYR A 153 11.99 -1.72 37.77
C TYR A 153 11.02 -0.69 37.19
N PHE A 154 10.00 -1.17 36.48
CA PHE A 154 9.06 -0.33 35.76
C PHE A 154 7.72 -1.03 35.54
N LEU A 155 6.70 -0.25 35.18
CA LEU A 155 5.35 -0.73 34.91
C LEU A 155 5.17 -1.08 33.44
N ASP A 156 5.32 -0.12 32.53
CA ASP A 156 4.98 -0.32 31.11
C ASP A 156 6.23 -0.45 30.24
N ALA A 157 6.27 -1.54 29.47
CA ALA A 157 7.24 -1.68 28.39
C ALA A 157 6.73 -0.91 27.18
N GLU A 158 7.64 -0.30 26.44
CA GLU A 158 7.31 0.22 25.11
C GLU A 158 7.40 -0.91 24.09
N ILE A 159 6.69 -0.74 22.97
CA ILE A 159 6.76 -1.66 21.84
C ILE A 159 7.73 -1.06 20.82
N ILE A 160 8.79 -1.81 20.53
CA ILE A 160 9.73 -1.53 19.44
C ILE A 160 9.55 -2.58 18.35
N ILE A 161 9.62 -2.14 17.10
CA ILE A 161 9.50 -3.02 15.93
C ILE A 161 10.83 -3.10 15.20
N THR A 162 11.33 -4.31 14.97
CA THR A 162 12.49 -4.54 14.10
C THR A 162 12.03 -5.18 12.79
N CYS A 163 12.36 -4.57 11.65
CA CYS A 163 12.11 -5.19 10.35
C CYS A 163 13.10 -6.34 10.12
N MET A 164 12.60 -7.54 9.85
CA MET A 164 13.44 -8.72 9.60
C MET A 164 14.10 -8.70 8.21
N ASN A 165 13.63 -7.84 7.30
CA ASN A 165 14.20 -7.70 5.96
C ASN A 165 15.37 -6.70 5.91
N CYS A 166 15.23 -5.52 6.53
CA CYS A 166 16.26 -4.47 6.47
C CYS A 166 16.94 -4.17 7.82
N SER A 167 16.58 -4.91 8.89
CA SER A 167 17.10 -4.75 10.26
C SER A 167 16.88 -3.39 10.92
N LYS A 168 16.18 -2.45 10.27
CA LYS A 168 15.87 -1.15 10.87
C LYS A 168 14.80 -1.28 11.95
N THR A 169 14.96 -0.47 12.98
CA THR A 169 14.06 -0.35 14.11
C THR A 169 13.11 0.83 13.93
N THR A 170 11.86 0.68 14.33
CA THR A 170 10.85 1.74 14.27
C THR A 170 9.80 1.57 15.36
N ASN A 171 9.00 2.62 15.59
CA ASN A 171 7.87 2.59 16.51
C ASN A 171 6.59 2.17 15.79
N PRO A 172 5.60 1.57 16.48
CA PRO A 172 4.32 1.19 15.89
C PRO A 172 3.61 2.32 15.13
N GLU A 173 3.70 3.55 15.62
CA GLU A 173 3.07 4.73 15.01
C GLU A 173 3.67 5.11 13.65
N ASN A 174 4.91 4.68 13.37
CA ASN A 174 5.62 5.00 12.13
C ASN A 174 5.43 3.95 11.03
N LEU A 175 4.68 2.88 11.28
CA LEU A 175 4.41 1.86 10.28
C LEU A 175 3.53 2.40 9.15
N ILE A 176 3.77 1.90 7.94
CA ILE A 176 2.95 2.25 6.78
C ILE A 176 1.89 1.17 6.59
N THR A 177 0.61 1.57 6.68
CA THR A 177 -0.52 0.69 6.39
C THR A 177 -0.71 0.53 4.87
N ARG A 178 -0.66 -0.71 4.38
CA ARG A 178 -1.01 -1.06 3.00
C ARG A 178 -2.30 -1.85 2.99
N ARG A 179 -3.32 -1.31 2.33
CA ARG A 179 -4.64 -1.94 2.19
C ARG A 179 -4.71 -2.79 0.93
N LEU A 180 -5.28 -3.97 1.06
CA LEU A 180 -5.41 -4.96 0.00
C LEU A 180 -6.83 -4.93 -0.56
N TYR A 181 -6.96 -4.70 -1.86
CA TYR A 181 -8.25 -4.65 -2.54
C TYR A 181 -8.32 -5.67 -3.68
N ASN A 182 -9.54 -5.98 -4.11
CA ASN A 182 -9.78 -6.43 -5.47
C ASN A 182 -9.88 -5.21 -6.40
N TYR A 183 -9.31 -5.33 -7.60
CA TYR A 183 -9.33 -4.25 -8.60
C TYR A 183 -10.09 -4.67 -9.85
N LYS A 184 -10.84 -3.72 -10.41
CA LYS A 184 -11.46 -3.85 -11.73
C LYS A 184 -11.13 -2.67 -12.62
N LEU A 185 -11.27 -2.88 -13.92
CA LEU A 185 -11.10 -1.82 -14.90
C LEU A 185 -12.19 -0.75 -14.75
N THR A 186 -11.80 0.52 -14.80
CA THR A 186 -12.75 1.64 -14.87
C THR A 186 -13.15 1.93 -16.32
N LYS A 187 -14.14 2.81 -16.51
CA LYS A 187 -14.47 3.33 -17.86
C LYS A 187 -13.32 4.09 -18.50
N HIS A 188 -12.54 4.82 -17.72
CA HIS A 188 -11.34 5.48 -18.23
C HIS A 188 -10.29 4.46 -18.67
N GLY A 189 -10.02 3.44 -17.85
CA GLY A 189 -9.12 2.34 -18.19
C GLY A 189 -9.55 1.59 -19.47
N GLU A 190 -10.85 1.35 -19.65
CA GLU A 190 -11.41 0.76 -20.87
C GLU A 190 -11.10 1.60 -22.12
N LEU A 191 -11.17 2.94 -22.04
CA LEU A 191 -10.87 3.82 -23.17
C LEU A 191 -9.39 3.77 -23.55
N LEU A 192 -8.49 3.79 -22.56
CA LEU A 192 -7.05 3.67 -22.81
C LEU A 192 -6.67 2.30 -23.38
N ALA A 193 -7.27 1.22 -22.88
CA ALA A 193 -7.06 -0.13 -23.41
C ALA A 193 -7.46 -0.26 -24.90
N ARG A 194 -8.39 0.57 -25.37
CA ARG A 194 -8.80 0.63 -26.79
C ARG A 194 -7.86 1.45 -27.67
N GLY A 195 -6.79 2.04 -27.11
CA GLY A 195 -5.90 2.95 -27.83
C GLY A 195 -6.48 4.36 -28.04
N ILE A 196 -7.53 4.73 -27.29
CA ILE A 196 -8.11 6.08 -27.34
C ILE A 196 -7.32 6.95 -26.37
N GLU A 197 -6.11 7.39 -26.74
CA GLU A 197 -5.36 8.35 -25.94
C GLU A 197 -6.03 9.73 -25.97
N LYS A 198 -6.57 10.16 -24.82
CA LYS A 198 -7.11 11.53 -24.63
C LYS A 198 -6.07 12.63 -24.86
N LYS A 199 -4.76 12.33 -24.88
CA LYS A 199 -3.71 13.34 -25.09
C LYS A 199 -3.76 13.99 -26.47
N LEU A 200 -4.24 13.28 -27.50
CA LEU A 200 -4.52 13.88 -28.81
C LEU A 200 -5.85 14.65 -28.78
N GLN A 201 -6.87 14.18 -28.05
CA GLN A 201 -8.17 14.86 -28.03
C GLN A 201 -8.13 16.25 -27.36
N THR A 202 -7.35 16.46 -26.31
CA THR A 202 -7.38 17.73 -25.55
C THR A 202 -6.66 18.91 -26.21
N ARG A 203 -5.85 18.71 -27.25
CA ARG A 203 -5.24 19.82 -28.02
C ARG A 203 -5.82 20.00 -29.40
N PHE A 204 -6.27 18.91 -30.04
CA PHE A 204 -6.88 18.98 -31.37
C PHE A 204 -8.30 19.59 -31.35
N SER A 205 -9.02 19.52 -30.23
CA SER A 205 -10.37 20.09 -30.10
C SER A 205 -10.44 21.62 -30.22
N ASN A 206 -9.32 22.33 -30.02
CA ASN A 206 -9.30 23.80 -30.06
C ASN A 206 -9.01 24.37 -31.45
N PHE A 207 -8.54 23.54 -32.40
CA PHE A 207 -8.06 24.00 -33.71
C PHE A 207 -8.95 23.59 -34.87
N PHE A 208 -9.81 22.60 -34.67
CA PHE A 208 -10.76 22.12 -35.66
C PHE A 208 -12.14 22.14 -35.03
N GLU A 209 -13.19 22.37 -35.81
CA GLU A 209 -14.59 22.13 -35.40
C GLU A 209 -14.85 20.62 -35.26
N PHE A 210 -13.99 19.90 -34.54
CA PHE A 210 -14.18 18.49 -34.25
C PHE A 210 -15.31 18.34 -33.25
N ILE A 211 -16.24 17.48 -33.64
CA ILE A 211 -17.27 16.98 -32.75
C ILE A 211 -16.57 16.15 -31.66
N GLU A 212 -16.91 16.40 -30.39
CA GLU A 212 -16.41 15.58 -29.27
C GLU A 212 -16.61 14.10 -29.57
N PHE A 213 -15.63 13.27 -29.22
CA PHE A 213 -15.64 11.85 -29.56
C PHE A 213 -16.90 11.12 -29.09
N GLU A 214 -17.46 11.52 -27.94
CA GLU A 214 -18.71 11.00 -27.41
C GLU A 214 -19.91 11.34 -28.32
N VAL A 215 -19.93 12.57 -28.84
CA VAL A 215 -20.94 13.03 -29.80
C VAL A 215 -20.74 12.35 -31.16
N PHE A 216 -19.51 12.16 -31.63
CA PHE A 216 -19.21 11.39 -32.83
C PHE A 216 -19.75 9.95 -32.70
N PHE A 217 -19.48 9.28 -31.58
CA PHE A 217 -20.01 7.94 -31.32
C PHE A 217 -21.53 7.91 -31.21
N ALA A 218 -22.14 8.95 -30.66
CA ALA A 218 -23.60 9.09 -30.64
C ALA A 218 -24.16 9.21 -32.06
N ILE A 219 -23.53 10.00 -32.94
CA ILE A 219 -23.90 10.14 -34.35
C ILE A 219 -23.75 8.80 -35.07
N ILE A 220 -22.62 8.11 -34.94
CA ILE A 220 -22.42 6.80 -35.57
C ILE A 220 -23.47 5.79 -35.10
N LYS A 221 -23.73 5.69 -33.80
CA LYS A 221 -24.78 4.81 -33.26
C LYS A 221 -26.16 5.15 -33.85
N TRP A 222 -26.44 6.43 -34.04
CA TRP A 222 -27.70 6.87 -34.63
C TRP A 222 -27.77 6.54 -36.13
N GLN A 223 -26.70 6.77 -36.88
CA GLN A 223 -26.60 6.42 -38.30
C GLN A 223 -26.77 4.91 -38.54
N VAL A 224 -26.16 4.07 -37.69
CA VAL A 224 -26.36 2.61 -37.71
C VAL A 224 -27.83 2.24 -37.50
N LYS A 225 -28.50 2.87 -36.52
CA LYS A 225 -29.93 2.60 -36.28
C LYS A 225 -30.79 3.02 -37.47
N LEU A 226 -30.48 4.15 -38.11
CA LEU A 226 -31.19 4.63 -39.29
C LEU A 226 -31.01 3.71 -40.49
N SER A 227 -29.78 3.32 -40.82
CA SER A 227 -29.51 2.43 -41.96
C SER A 227 -30.09 1.03 -41.74
N THR A 228 -30.18 0.58 -40.48
CA THR A 228 -30.84 -0.69 -40.14
C THR A 228 -32.36 -0.60 -40.32
N ARG A 229 -32.96 0.56 -40.04
CA ARG A 229 -34.41 0.77 -40.12
C ARG A 229 -34.88 1.08 -41.55
N TYR A 230 -34.10 1.84 -42.31
CA TYR A 230 -34.42 2.26 -43.67
C TYR A 230 -33.32 1.77 -44.62
N LYS A 231 -33.64 0.75 -45.42
CA LYS A 231 -32.63 0.03 -46.24
C LYS A 231 -32.04 0.88 -47.37
N GLU A 232 -32.69 1.98 -47.74
CA GLU A 232 -32.20 2.94 -48.72
C GLU A 232 -31.18 3.95 -48.15
N LEU A 233 -31.02 4.03 -46.82
CA LEU A 233 -30.05 4.93 -46.18
C LEU A 233 -28.74 4.19 -45.93
N HIS A 234 -27.65 4.73 -46.45
CA HIS A 234 -26.30 4.22 -46.23
C HIS A 234 -25.40 5.32 -45.68
N PHE A 235 -24.45 4.92 -44.84
CA PHE A 235 -23.38 5.78 -44.38
C PHE A 235 -22.08 4.98 -44.39
N SER A 236 -20.96 5.69 -44.47
CA SER A 236 -19.62 5.12 -44.43
C SER A 236 -18.78 5.88 -43.41
N VAL A 237 -17.84 5.17 -42.80
CA VAL A 237 -16.84 5.77 -41.91
C VAL A 237 -15.48 5.61 -42.59
N LEU A 238 -14.76 6.71 -42.75
CA LEU A 238 -13.40 6.70 -43.26
C LEU A 238 -12.43 6.86 -42.08
N ALA A 239 -11.42 6.00 -42.02
CA ALA A 239 -10.30 6.15 -41.12
C ALA A 239 -9.06 6.53 -41.94
N LEU A 240 -8.45 7.65 -41.59
CA LEU A 240 -7.16 8.08 -42.15
C LEU A 240 -6.09 7.80 -41.11
N LYS A 241 -5.03 7.10 -41.51
CA LYS A 241 -3.88 6.82 -40.66
C LYS A 241 -2.63 7.42 -41.30
N ILE A 242 -1.90 8.21 -40.54
CA ILE A 242 -0.59 8.72 -40.92
C ILE A 242 0.44 7.68 -40.47
N ILE A 243 1.22 7.17 -41.42
CA ILE A 243 2.09 6.00 -41.20
C ILE A 243 3.50 6.42 -40.76
N ASN A 244 3.91 7.64 -41.11
CA ASN A 244 5.23 8.21 -40.84
C ASN A 244 5.20 9.24 -39.70
N GLU A 245 4.26 9.13 -38.76
CA GLU A 245 4.10 10.09 -37.66
C GLU A 245 5.37 10.23 -36.81
N ASP A 246 5.99 9.10 -36.43
CA ASP A 246 7.21 9.08 -35.63
C ASP A 246 8.41 9.72 -36.37
N GLU A 247 8.50 9.54 -37.68
CA GLU A 247 9.55 10.15 -38.51
C GLU A 247 9.38 11.67 -38.57
N ILE A 248 8.14 12.14 -38.78
CA ILE A 248 7.82 13.58 -38.82
C ILE A 248 8.08 14.23 -37.46
N LEU A 249 7.68 13.57 -36.36
CA LEU A 249 7.92 14.05 -34.99
C LEU A 249 9.41 14.19 -34.68
N ASN A 250 10.22 13.22 -35.11
CA ASN A 250 11.66 13.23 -34.89
C ASN A 250 12.39 14.28 -35.74
N GLU A 251 11.90 14.55 -36.96
CA GLU A 251 12.53 15.48 -37.89
C GLU A 251 12.16 16.95 -37.60
N PHE A 252 10.88 17.22 -37.33
CA PHE A 252 10.38 18.60 -37.20
C PHE A 252 10.10 19.01 -35.75
N GLY A 253 10.13 18.06 -34.83
CA GLY A 253 9.72 18.27 -33.44
C GLY A 253 8.20 18.45 -33.31
N ILE A 254 7.73 18.41 -32.06
CA ILE A 254 6.30 18.36 -31.72
C ILE A 254 5.52 19.53 -32.32
N PHE A 255 6.03 20.77 -32.17
CA PHE A 255 5.29 21.98 -32.55
C PHE A 255 5.12 22.14 -34.07
N HIS A 256 6.14 21.84 -34.86
CA HIS A 256 6.04 21.93 -36.32
C HIS A 256 5.22 20.77 -36.89
N THR A 257 5.33 19.57 -36.30
CA THR A 257 4.48 18.43 -36.67
C THR A 257 3.00 18.75 -36.45
N GLU A 258 2.66 19.34 -35.30
CA GLU A 258 1.31 19.82 -35.01
C GLU A 258 0.83 20.80 -36.10
N LYS A 259 1.64 21.81 -36.46
CA LYS A 259 1.27 22.77 -37.52
C LYS A 259 1.07 22.10 -38.89
N LEU A 260 1.93 21.15 -39.25
CA LEU A 260 1.89 20.44 -40.54
C LEU A 260 0.65 19.55 -40.64
N LEU A 261 0.31 18.86 -39.55
CA LEU A 261 -0.95 18.13 -39.43
C LEU A 261 -2.15 19.07 -39.53
N THR A 262 -2.08 20.26 -38.93
CA THR A 262 -3.15 21.25 -39.03
C THR A 262 -3.39 21.68 -40.48
N GLU A 263 -2.33 22.04 -41.20
CA GLU A 263 -2.42 22.43 -42.62
C GLU A 263 -2.94 21.29 -43.52
N PHE A 264 -2.66 20.03 -43.18
CA PHE A 264 -3.17 18.87 -43.91
C PHE A 264 -4.68 18.71 -43.79
N TYR A 265 -5.26 18.96 -42.61
CA TYR A 265 -6.69 18.80 -42.36
C TYR A 265 -7.53 20.05 -42.71
N GLU A 266 -6.92 21.23 -42.86
CA GLU A 266 -7.58 22.45 -43.34
C GLU A 266 -7.76 22.52 -44.87
N ARG A 267 -7.08 21.65 -45.63
CA ARG A 267 -7.16 21.55 -47.10
C ARG A 267 -8.09 20.44 -47.57
#